data_AF-A0A939A743-F1
#
_entry.id   AF-A0A939A743-F1
#
_cell.length_a   1.000
_cell.length_b   1.000
_cell.length_c   1.000
_cell.angle_alpha   90.00
_cell.angle_beta   90.00
_cell.angle_gamma   90.00
#
_symmetry.space_group_name_H-M   'P 1'
#
loop_
_entity.id
_entity.type
_entity.pdbx_description
1 polymer ?
#
loop_
_entity_poly.entity_id
_entity_poly.type
_entity_poly.pdbx_seq_one_letter_code
_entity_poly.pdbx_strand_id
1 'polypeptide(L)'
;MDIHIHIPDSAVVGNKWRRGAAVGLLVLALGAASAVAFDFNLIKVFKAGDVIKADEVNANFKAVADAIHAAVPAGTILAWGADKAPAGFLLCDGAAYQSKNYEALAGVIGTAFGNGSKMADGKPSTGTNFNVPDLRGRFLRGADGGSGRDPDAAGRKAMNDGGAAGPAVGSVQSHALDSHNHYYAQEAKGGLNGGGSRFPTITDGSPTDAVNKATGGNETRPINAAVNYIIKY
;
A
#
# COMPACT_ATOMS: atom_id res chain seq x y z
N MET A 1 40.05 -1.98 -27.36
CA MET A 1 39.65 -2.96 -28.39
C MET A 1 38.21 -2.64 -28.71
N ASP A 2 37.97 -1.95 -29.81
CA ASP A 2 36.63 -1.56 -30.23
C ASP A 2 36.00 -2.75 -30.97
N ILE A 3 34.90 -3.28 -30.43
CA ILE A 3 34.12 -4.32 -31.09
C ILE A 3 33.20 -3.62 -32.09
N HIS A 4 33.54 -3.66 -33.36
CA HIS A 4 32.69 -3.17 -34.45
C HIS A 4 31.66 -4.24 -34.81
N ILE A 5 30.42 -4.09 -34.36
CA ILE A 5 29.30 -4.91 -34.81
C ILE A 5 28.75 -4.30 -36.11
N HIS A 6 29.06 -4.91 -37.25
CA HIS A 6 28.56 -4.48 -38.55
C HIS A 6 27.17 -5.06 -38.80
N ILE A 7 26.15 -4.21 -38.95
CA ILE A 7 24.81 -4.61 -39.39
C ILE A 7 24.79 -4.48 -40.92
N PRO A 8 24.71 -5.59 -41.68
CA PRO A 8 24.74 -5.52 -43.13
C PRO A 8 23.47 -4.85 -43.67
N ASP A 9 23.60 -4.09 -44.76
CA ASP A 9 22.50 -3.39 -45.43
C ASP A 9 21.34 -4.31 -45.86
N SER A 10 21.63 -5.61 -46.00
CA SER A 10 20.62 -6.64 -46.29
C SER A 10 19.66 -6.93 -45.14
N ALA A 11 19.92 -6.44 -43.93
CA ALA A 11 19.09 -6.67 -42.75
C ALA A 11 17.83 -5.76 -42.69
N VAL A 12 17.78 -4.70 -43.50
CA VAL A 12 16.73 -3.67 -43.44
C VAL A 12 16.19 -3.37 -44.85
N VAL A 13 14.86 -3.22 -45.01
CA VAL A 13 14.24 -2.71 -46.24
C VAL A 13 13.47 -1.44 -45.90
N GLY A 14 13.98 -0.29 -46.33
CA GLY A 14 13.45 1.02 -45.93
C GLY A 14 13.67 1.27 -44.42
N ASN A 15 12.63 1.73 -43.70
CA ASN A 15 12.69 1.96 -42.24
C ASN A 15 12.26 0.73 -41.41
N LYS A 16 12.22 -0.47 -42.00
CA LYS A 16 11.75 -1.69 -41.32
C LYS A 16 12.75 -2.83 -41.49
N TRP A 17 13.06 -3.50 -40.39
CA TRP A 17 13.85 -4.73 -40.35
C TRP A 17 13.17 -5.82 -41.19
N ARG A 18 13.94 -6.57 -41.99
CA ARG A 18 13.40 -7.73 -42.71
C ARG A 18 12.86 -8.74 -41.70
N ARG A 19 11.67 -9.26 -41.98
CA ARG A 19 10.91 -10.19 -41.13
C ARG A 19 11.84 -11.32 -40.63
N GLY A 20 12.19 -11.26 -39.35
CA GLY A 20 13.13 -12.17 -38.70
C GLY A 20 13.56 -11.74 -37.30
N ALA A 21 13.53 -10.44 -36.98
CA ALA A 21 13.77 -9.93 -35.63
C ALA A 21 12.79 -8.79 -35.29
N ALA A 22 11.57 -9.15 -34.89
CA ALA A 22 10.69 -8.21 -34.21
C ALA A 22 10.98 -8.29 -32.71
N VAL A 23 11.81 -7.40 -32.18
CA VAL A 23 11.91 -7.20 -30.73
C VAL A 23 10.92 -6.10 -30.34
N GLY A 24 9.71 -6.56 -30.01
CA GLY A 24 8.85 -6.04 -28.93
C GLY A 24 8.51 -4.56 -28.91
N LEU A 25 7.52 -4.16 -29.69
CA LEU A 25 6.60 -3.09 -29.27
C LEU A 25 5.72 -3.67 -28.15
N LEU A 26 6.09 -3.47 -26.87
CA LEU A 26 5.22 -3.77 -25.73
C LEU A 26 4.44 -2.49 -25.35
N VAL A 27 3.28 -2.30 -25.97
CA VAL A 27 2.29 -1.32 -25.49
C VAL A 27 1.57 -1.94 -24.30
N LEU A 28 1.96 -1.56 -23.08
CA LEU A 28 1.14 -1.78 -21.90
C LEU A 28 0.40 -0.47 -21.59
N ALA A 29 -0.81 -0.32 -22.13
CA ALA A 29 -1.69 0.76 -21.77
C ALA A 29 -2.27 0.50 -20.38
N LEU A 30 -1.74 1.17 -19.35
CA LEU A 30 -2.43 1.29 -18.06
C LEU A 30 -2.95 2.72 -17.92
N GLY A 31 -4.23 2.89 -18.22
CA GLY A 31 -4.95 4.13 -17.98
C GLY A 31 -5.30 4.26 -16.50
N ALA A 32 -4.61 5.14 -15.78
CA ALA A 32 -5.16 5.99 -14.71
C ALA A 32 -4.05 6.93 -14.20
N ALA A 33 -4.20 8.22 -14.51
CA ALA A 33 -3.64 9.39 -13.82
C ALA A 33 -2.43 9.19 -12.88
N SER A 34 -1.26 8.97 -13.46
CA SER A 34 -0.03 9.65 -13.05
C SER A 34 0.88 9.65 -14.26
N ALA A 35 1.16 10.83 -14.80
CA ALA A 35 2.05 10.98 -15.94
C ALA A 35 3.48 10.63 -15.50
N VAL A 36 3.82 9.35 -15.48
CA VAL A 36 5.19 8.95 -15.79
C VAL A 36 5.29 9.17 -17.29
N ALA A 37 5.65 10.39 -17.68
CA ALA A 37 6.06 10.66 -19.04
C ALA A 37 7.31 9.81 -19.26
N PHE A 38 7.14 8.61 -19.83
CA PHE A 38 8.22 7.90 -20.46
C PHE A 38 8.68 8.77 -21.60
N ASP A 39 9.69 9.61 -21.35
CA ASP A 39 10.34 10.35 -22.41
C ASP A 39 11.13 9.34 -23.25
N PHE A 40 10.46 8.78 -24.26
CA PHE A 40 11.05 7.85 -25.20
C PHE A 40 12.21 8.49 -26.01
N ASN A 41 12.43 9.81 -25.90
CA ASN A 41 13.62 10.45 -26.47
C ASN A 41 14.91 10.07 -25.73
N LEU A 42 14.85 9.45 -24.54
CA LEU A 42 16.03 8.94 -23.84
C LEU A 42 16.61 7.66 -24.46
N ILE A 43 15.85 6.93 -25.28
CA ILE A 43 16.31 5.66 -25.88
C ILE A 43 16.80 5.96 -27.30
N LYS A 44 18.12 5.86 -27.51
CA LYS A 44 18.72 6.04 -28.83
C LYS A 44 18.30 4.89 -29.75
N VAL A 45 17.59 5.21 -30.83
CA VAL A 45 17.28 4.23 -31.88
C VAL A 45 18.42 4.20 -32.89
N PHE A 46 19.14 3.07 -32.98
CA PHE A 46 20.19 2.86 -33.97
C PHE A 46 19.61 2.61 -35.36
N LYS A 47 20.27 3.13 -36.40
CA LYS A 47 19.89 3.00 -37.80
C LYS A 47 20.92 2.15 -38.56
N ALA A 48 20.52 1.62 -39.71
CA ALA A 48 21.45 0.92 -40.59
C ALA A 48 22.61 1.84 -41.00
N GLY A 49 23.83 1.30 -40.96
CA GLY A 49 25.06 2.06 -41.22
C GLY A 49 25.64 2.80 -40.00
N ASP A 50 24.94 2.84 -38.85
CA ASP A 50 25.50 3.42 -37.63
C ASP A 50 26.66 2.56 -37.10
N VAL A 51 27.77 3.20 -36.71
CA VAL A 51 28.79 2.56 -35.88
C VAL A 51 28.30 2.59 -34.44
N ILE A 52 27.80 1.45 -33.97
CA ILE A 52 27.28 1.32 -32.61
C ILE A 52 28.45 1.13 -31.64
N LYS A 53 28.56 2.03 -30.66
CA LYS A 53 29.56 1.93 -29.60
C LYS A 53 28.96 1.27 -28.35
N ALA A 54 29.81 0.59 -27.58
CA ALA A 54 29.39 -0.14 -26.39
C ALA A 54 28.82 0.77 -25.28
N ASP A 55 29.35 1.99 -25.14
CA ASP A 55 28.85 3.00 -24.22
C ASP A 55 27.43 3.45 -24.57
N GLU A 56 27.11 3.63 -25.85
CA GLU A 56 25.76 4.00 -26.32
C GLU A 56 24.73 2.89 -26.07
N VAL A 57 25.13 1.63 -26.28
CA VAL A 57 24.28 0.47 -25.97
C VAL A 57 24.03 0.37 -24.46
N ASN A 58 25.08 0.53 -23.65
CA ASN A 58 24.97 0.51 -22.19
C ASN A 58 24.10 1.67 -21.68
N ALA A 59 24.21 2.86 -22.26
CA ALA A 59 23.38 4.01 -21.92
C ALA A 59 21.89 3.74 -22.21
N ASN A 60 21.58 3.12 -23.36
CA ASN A 60 20.21 2.71 -23.69
C ASN A 60 19.66 1.67 -22.70
N PHE A 61 20.45 0.65 -22.34
CA PHE A 61 20.03 -0.33 -21.35
C PHE A 61 19.77 0.31 -19.98
N LYS A 62 20.61 1.25 -19.57
CA LYS A 62 20.40 2.03 -18.34
C LYS A 62 19.11 2.84 -18.42
N ALA A 63 18.87 3.55 -19.52
CA ALA A 63 17.66 4.37 -19.71
C ALA A 63 16.38 3.51 -19.64
N VAL A 64 16.39 2.33 -20.25
CA VAL A 64 15.26 1.38 -20.16
C VAL A 64 15.08 0.85 -18.74
N ALA A 65 16.16 0.52 -18.02
CA ALA A 65 16.08 0.07 -16.64
C ALA A 65 15.54 1.16 -15.70
N ASP A 66 16.04 2.40 -15.83
CA ASP A 66 15.58 3.56 -15.07
C ASP A 66 14.08 3.82 -15.32
N ALA A 67 13.66 3.72 -16.58
CA ALA A 67 12.26 3.81 -16.97
C ALA A 67 11.41 2.73 -16.27
N ILE A 68 11.80 1.46 -16.32
CA ILE A 68 11.05 0.38 -15.68
C ILE A 68 10.95 0.60 -14.16
N HIS A 69 12.03 1.06 -13.51
CA HIS A 69 12.01 1.40 -12.08
C HIS A 69 11.10 2.58 -11.75
N ALA A 70 11.02 3.58 -12.63
CA ALA A 70 10.11 4.72 -12.46
C ALA A 70 8.63 4.34 -12.65
N ALA A 71 8.34 3.27 -13.39
CA ALA A 71 6.97 2.79 -13.62
C ALA A 71 6.28 2.35 -12.32
N VAL A 72 7.02 1.63 -11.47
CA VAL A 72 6.57 1.13 -10.17
C VAL A 72 7.69 1.40 -9.17
N PRO A 73 7.72 2.59 -8.54
CA PRO A 73 8.79 2.95 -7.62
C PRO A 73 8.76 2.07 -6.36
N ALA A 74 9.92 1.90 -5.73
CA ALA A 74 10.02 1.22 -4.44
C ALA A 74 9.09 1.88 -3.40
N GLY A 75 8.46 1.07 -2.55
CA GLY A 75 7.44 1.53 -1.61
C GLY A 75 6.01 1.51 -2.17
N THR A 76 5.81 1.28 -3.48
CA THR A 76 4.47 1.11 -4.06
C THR A 76 3.79 -0.12 -3.47
N ILE A 77 2.59 0.07 -2.91
CA ILE A 77 1.76 -1.01 -2.35
C ILE A 77 0.65 -1.35 -3.35
N LEU A 78 0.51 -2.64 -3.68
CA LEU A 78 -0.50 -3.16 -4.60
C LEU A 78 -1.31 -4.27 -3.95
N ALA A 79 -2.60 -4.34 -4.31
CA ALA A 79 -3.41 -5.53 -4.07
C ALA A 79 -2.95 -6.65 -5.00
N TRP A 80 -2.88 -7.87 -4.47
CA TRP A 80 -2.32 -9.04 -5.14
C TRP A 80 -3.18 -10.28 -4.91
N GLY A 81 -3.61 -10.90 -6.01
CA GLY A 81 -4.57 -12.00 -6.00
C GLY A 81 -3.97 -13.40 -5.78
N ALA A 82 -2.68 -13.52 -5.44
CA ALA A 82 -2.02 -14.80 -5.23
C ALA A 82 -1.26 -14.87 -3.90
N ASP A 83 -1.01 -16.09 -3.42
CA ASP A 83 -0.41 -16.33 -2.10
C ASP A 83 1.04 -15.87 -1.97
N LYS A 84 1.79 -15.93 -3.07
CA LYS A 84 3.22 -15.60 -3.10
C LYS A 84 3.45 -14.28 -3.80
N ALA A 85 4.27 -13.42 -3.20
CA ALA A 85 4.74 -12.21 -3.86
C ALA A 85 5.58 -12.58 -5.11
N PRO A 86 5.40 -11.89 -6.24
CA PRO A 86 6.25 -12.07 -7.40
C PRO A 86 7.64 -11.47 -7.16
N ALA A 87 8.62 -11.82 -7.99
CA ALA A 87 9.97 -11.26 -7.91
C ALA A 87 9.93 -9.71 -7.98
N GLY A 88 10.74 -9.06 -7.14
CA GLY A 88 10.74 -7.60 -7.01
C GLY A 88 9.69 -7.04 -6.05
N PHE A 89 8.90 -7.90 -5.38
CA PHE A 89 7.94 -7.52 -4.36
C PHE A 89 8.10 -8.34 -3.08
N LEU A 90 7.70 -7.75 -1.95
CA LEU A 90 7.57 -8.42 -0.65
C LEU A 90 6.08 -8.44 -0.25
N LEU A 91 5.67 -9.43 0.53
CA LEU A 91 4.33 -9.42 1.16
C LEU A 91 4.30 -8.33 2.24
N CYS A 92 3.15 -7.67 2.38
CA CYS A 92 2.88 -6.75 3.50
C CYS A 92 2.37 -7.53 4.73
N ASP A 93 3.25 -8.32 5.35
CA ASP A 93 2.98 -9.22 6.47
C ASP A 93 3.64 -8.80 7.80
N GLY A 94 4.23 -7.60 7.85
CA GLY A 94 4.94 -7.10 9.03
C GLY A 94 6.37 -7.62 9.21
N ALA A 95 6.89 -8.46 8.31
CA ALA A 95 8.23 -9.01 8.44
C ALA A 95 9.33 -7.92 8.43
N ALA A 96 10.42 -8.21 9.12
CA ALA A 96 11.58 -7.33 9.17
C ALA A 96 12.64 -7.74 8.13
N TYR A 97 13.24 -6.74 7.48
CA TYR A 97 14.22 -6.93 6.42
C TYR A 97 15.45 -6.05 6.66
N GLN A 98 16.61 -6.50 6.12
CA GLN A 98 17.86 -5.78 6.22
C GLN A 98 17.92 -4.66 5.18
N SER A 99 18.14 -3.41 5.62
CA SER A 99 18.18 -2.24 4.73
C SER A 99 19.20 -2.40 3.60
N LYS A 100 20.36 -3.02 3.86
CA LYS A 100 21.41 -3.28 2.85
C LYS A 100 20.98 -4.20 1.68
N ASN A 101 19.97 -5.05 1.89
CA ASN A 101 19.47 -5.95 0.84
C ASN A 101 18.31 -5.31 0.06
N TYR A 102 17.72 -4.24 0.60
CA TYR A 102 16.50 -3.60 0.13
C TYR A 102 16.65 -2.07 0.21
N GLU A 103 17.76 -1.53 -0.30
CA GLU A 103 18.15 -0.14 -0.10
C GLU A 103 17.12 0.85 -0.65
N ALA A 104 16.57 0.59 -1.84
CA ALA A 104 15.56 1.43 -2.46
C ALA A 104 14.27 1.49 -1.62
N LEU A 105 13.81 0.34 -1.11
CA LEU A 105 12.65 0.30 -0.22
C LEU A 105 12.95 0.99 1.12
N ALA A 106 14.05 0.64 1.76
CA ALA A 106 14.45 1.20 3.05
C ALA A 106 14.63 2.73 2.97
N GLY A 107 15.14 3.25 1.86
CA GLY A 107 15.27 4.69 1.62
C GLY A 107 13.93 5.42 1.52
N VAL A 108 12.86 4.74 1.07
CA VAL A 108 11.53 5.34 0.94
C VAL A 108 10.71 5.20 2.22
N ILE A 109 10.63 4.01 2.81
CA ILE A 109 9.74 3.76 3.95
C ILE A 109 10.40 3.93 5.31
N GLY A 110 11.74 3.93 5.37
CA GLY A 110 12.50 4.03 6.61
C GLY A 110 11.96 3.06 7.67
N THR A 111 11.71 3.58 8.87
CA THR A 111 11.09 2.82 9.97
C THR A 111 9.60 3.09 10.12
N ALA A 112 8.91 3.65 9.13
CA ALA A 112 7.50 4.07 9.26
C ALA A 112 6.59 2.93 9.75
N PHE A 113 6.88 1.70 9.33
CA PHE A 113 6.11 0.51 9.72
C PHE A 113 6.76 -0.32 10.82
N GLY A 114 7.91 0.10 11.35
CA GLY A 114 8.66 -0.59 12.40
C GLY A 114 10.17 -0.48 12.21
N ASN A 115 10.91 -0.57 13.31
CA ASN A 115 12.38 -0.46 13.33
C ASN A 115 13.10 -1.81 13.10
N GLY A 116 12.38 -2.85 12.70
CA GLY A 116 12.91 -4.18 12.44
C GLY A 116 13.36 -4.95 13.69
N SER A 117 13.04 -4.48 14.90
CA SER A 117 13.54 -5.08 16.15
C SER A 117 12.95 -6.47 16.46
N LYS A 118 11.75 -6.77 15.97
CA LYS A 118 11.10 -8.08 16.12
C LYS A 118 11.05 -8.80 14.79
N MET A 119 11.93 -9.80 14.65
CA MET A 119 11.80 -10.78 13.58
C MET A 119 10.61 -11.70 13.90
N ALA A 120 9.88 -12.16 12.86
CA ALA A 120 8.72 -13.03 13.01
C ALA A 120 9.02 -14.37 13.72
N ASP A 121 10.31 -14.72 13.90
CA ASP A 121 10.79 -15.90 14.63
C ASP A 121 11.23 -15.60 16.08
N GLY A 122 10.96 -14.40 16.60
CA GLY A 122 11.27 -13.99 17.97
C GLY A 122 12.74 -13.71 18.25
N LYS A 123 13.61 -13.75 17.23
CA LYS A 123 15.05 -13.48 17.43
C LYS A 123 15.33 -11.97 17.41
N PRO A 124 16.27 -11.51 18.27
CA PRO A 124 16.71 -10.12 18.23
C PRO A 124 17.41 -9.84 16.90
N SER A 125 16.92 -8.82 16.22
CA SER A 125 17.52 -8.28 15.01
C SER A 125 18.92 -7.73 15.29
N THR A 126 19.96 -8.39 14.78
CA THR A 126 21.33 -7.86 14.79
C THR A 126 21.57 -6.99 13.56
N GLY A 127 21.09 -5.74 13.57
CA GLY A 127 21.34 -4.76 12.50
C GLY A 127 20.29 -3.64 12.38
N THR A 128 20.61 -2.60 11.59
CA THR A 128 19.65 -1.56 11.16
C THR A 128 18.68 -2.16 10.16
N ASN A 129 17.45 -2.40 10.61
CA ASN A 129 16.41 -3.07 9.85
C ASN A 129 15.16 -2.20 9.79
N PHE A 130 14.22 -2.58 8.94
CA PHE A 130 12.90 -1.99 8.84
C PHE A 130 11.85 -3.09 8.75
N ASN A 131 10.60 -2.77 9.08
CA ASN A 131 9.49 -3.66 8.80
C ASN A 131 8.78 -3.23 7.51
N VAL A 132 8.33 -4.21 6.72
CA VAL A 132 7.24 -3.97 5.76
C VAL A 132 5.94 -3.74 6.54
N PRO A 133 4.91 -3.11 5.94
CA PRO A 133 3.60 -2.98 6.57
C PRO A 133 3.01 -4.36 6.91
N ASP A 134 2.26 -4.50 8.00
CA ASP A 134 1.32 -5.61 8.23
C ASP A 134 -0.10 -5.16 7.90
N LEU A 135 -0.56 -5.48 6.69
CA LEU A 135 -1.86 -5.06 6.17
C LEU A 135 -2.92 -6.17 6.23
N ARG A 136 -2.58 -7.32 6.81
CA ARG A 136 -3.50 -8.45 6.90
C ARG A 136 -4.69 -8.08 7.79
N GLY A 137 -5.89 -8.20 7.24
CA GLY A 137 -7.13 -7.87 7.95
C GLY A 137 -7.33 -6.38 8.25
N ARG A 138 -6.57 -5.48 7.62
CA ARG A 138 -6.69 -4.02 7.84
C ARG A 138 -7.25 -3.31 6.62
N PHE A 139 -8.04 -2.27 6.86
CA PHE A 139 -8.38 -1.28 5.84
C PHE A 139 -7.27 -0.23 5.75
N LEU A 140 -7.04 0.25 4.53
CA LEU A 140 -6.13 1.37 4.29
C LEU A 140 -6.85 2.69 4.53
N ARG A 141 -6.23 3.56 5.33
CA ARG A 141 -6.65 4.95 5.54
C ARG A 141 -5.65 5.86 4.83
N GLY A 142 -6.15 6.83 4.07
CA GLY A 142 -5.30 7.90 3.55
C GLY A 142 -4.73 8.73 4.70
N ALA A 143 -3.45 9.07 4.65
CA ALA A 143 -2.88 9.99 5.63
C ALA A 143 -3.55 11.36 5.48
N ASP A 144 -3.97 11.95 6.60
CA ASP A 144 -4.78 13.17 6.59
C ASP A 144 -4.04 14.38 6.00
N GLY A 145 -2.72 14.47 6.24
CA GLY A 145 -1.90 15.56 5.70
C GLY A 145 -2.35 16.96 6.17
N GLY A 146 -3.10 17.06 7.27
CA GLY A 146 -3.64 18.32 7.77
C GLY A 146 -4.99 18.72 7.16
N SER A 147 -5.68 17.81 6.46
CA SER A 147 -7.00 18.07 5.88
C SER A 147 -8.14 18.13 6.91
N GLY A 148 -7.90 17.66 8.14
CA GLY A 148 -8.88 17.65 9.21
C GLY A 148 -9.94 16.55 9.10
N ARG A 149 -9.74 15.56 8.20
CA ARG A 149 -10.61 14.40 8.00
C ARG A 149 -10.28 13.23 8.94
N ASP A 150 -9.10 13.28 9.56
CA ASP A 150 -8.70 12.39 10.66
C ASP A 150 -8.56 13.20 11.96
N PRO A 151 -9.67 13.59 12.62
CA PRO A 151 -9.62 14.47 13.80
C PRO A 151 -8.90 13.83 14.99
N ASP A 152 -8.93 12.50 15.09
CA ASP A 152 -8.26 11.73 16.15
C ASP A 152 -6.86 11.23 15.74
N ALA A 153 -6.27 11.82 14.69
CA ALA A 153 -4.99 11.38 14.14
C ALA A 153 -3.87 11.36 15.20
N ALA A 154 -3.89 12.24 16.20
CA ALA A 154 -2.90 12.26 17.27
C ALA A 154 -2.89 10.97 18.13
N GLY A 155 -4.03 10.28 18.22
CA GLY A 155 -4.17 9.05 19.02
C GLY A 155 -3.74 7.77 18.30
N ARG A 156 -3.43 7.84 17.00
CA ARG A 156 -3.04 6.69 16.17
C ARG A 156 -1.73 6.08 16.68
N LYS A 157 -1.61 4.75 16.62
CA LYS A 157 -0.50 4.00 17.21
C LYS A 157 0.45 3.48 16.15
N ALA A 158 1.65 3.09 16.56
CA ALA A 158 2.58 2.41 15.67
C ALA A 158 2.08 1.00 15.35
N MET A 159 2.31 0.57 14.10
CA MET A 159 1.97 -0.78 13.65
C MET A 159 2.88 -1.84 14.29
N ASN A 160 4.18 -1.53 14.39
CA ASN A 160 5.20 -2.32 15.07
C ASN A 160 6.07 -1.40 15.94
N ASP A 161 6.89 -2.00 16.81
CA ASP A 161 7.81 -1.29 17.68
C ASP A 161 8.75 -0.37 16.87
N GLY A 162 8.93 0.86 17.35
CA GLY A 162 9.72 1.89 16.66
C GLY A 162 9.11 2.40 15.34
N GLY A 163 7.87 2.02 15.04
CA GLY A 163 7.09 2.52 13.90
C GLY A 163 6.51 3.92 14.13
N ALA A 164 5.95 4.50 13.07
CA ALA A 164 5.30 5.80 13.09
C ALA A 164 3.95 5.76 13.82
N ALA A 165 3.67 6.78 14.63
CA ALA A 165 2.41 6.96 15.34
C ALA A 165 1.81 8.34 15.00
N GLY A 166 0.64 8.64 15.53
CA GLY A 166 -0.02 9.91 15.27
C GLY A 166 -0.45 10.08 13.80
N PRO A 167 -0.42 11.30 13.23
CA PRO A 167 -0.89 11.57 11.87
C PRO A 167 0.02 11.03 10.75
N ALA A 168 1.15 10.42 11.11
CA ALA A 168 2.15 9.97 10.15
C ALA A 168 1.71 8.71 9.37
N VAL A 169 2.23 8.58 8.14
CA VAL A 169 2.12 7.34 7.35
C VAL A 169 2.75 6.20 8.14
N GLY A 170 2.06 5.05 8.18
CA GLY A 170 2.46 3.87 8.95
C GLY A 170 1.74 3.70 10.28
N SER A 171 0.99 4.71 10.73
CA SER A 171 0.19 4.61 11.95
C SER A 171 -1.10 3.80 11.74
N VAL A 172 -1.54 3.12 12.79
CA VAL A 172 -2.76 2.31 12.84
C VAL A 172 -3.79 2.91 13.78
N GLN A 173 -5.04 2.61 13.47
CA GLN A 173 -6.21 2.92 14.28
C GLN A 173 -6.84 1.61 14.73
N SER A 174 -7.25 1.54 15.99
CA SER A 174 -8.14 0.47 16.48
C SER A 174 -9.57 0.74 16.03
N HIS A 175 -10.49 -0.20 16.22
CA HIS A 175 -11.91 0.04 15.98
C HIS A 175 -12.38 1.30 16.73
N ALA A 176 -13.31 2.03 16.11
CA ALA A 176 -14.01 3.15 16.71
C ALA A 176 -15.42 3.18 16.14
N LEU A 177 -16.36 3.64 16.96
CA LEU A 177 -17.74 3.91 16.60
C LEU A 177 -18.05 5.34 17.01
N ASP A 178 -18.88 6.02 16.23
CA ASP A 178 -19.28 7.38 16.59
C ASP A 178 -20.12 7.36 17.86
N SER A 179 -19.99 8.43 18.65
CA SER A 179 -20.77 8.59 19.87
C SER A 179 -22.25 8.65 19.53
N HIS A 180 -23.08 7.82 20.17
CA HIS A 180 -24.52 7.81 19.93
C HIS A 180 -25.29 7.42 21.19
N ASN A 181 -26.56 7.84 21.25
CA ASN A 181 -27.49 7.53 22.32
C ASN A 181 -28.60 6.61 21.82
N HIS A 182 -29.12 5.77 22.72
CA HIS A 182 -30.35 5.02 22.49
C HIS A 182 -31.46 5.58 23.37
N TYR A 183 -32.64 5.74 22.77
CA TYR A 183 -33.85 6.13 23.48
C TYR A 183 -34.80 4.94 23.51
N TYR A 184 -35.28 4.59 24.70
CA TYR A 184 -36.30 3.57 24.89
C TYR A 184 -37.46 4.18 25.66
N ALA A 185 -38.66 3.69 25.36
CA ALA A 185 -39.81 3.92 26.22
C ALA A 185 -39.56 3.24 27.57
N GLN A 186 -39.18 4.01 28.60
CA GLN A 186 -39.20 3.52 29.96
C GLN A 186 -40.62 3.62 30.51
N GLU A 187 -41.13 2.53 31.09
CA GLU A 187 -42.29 2.66 31.97
C GLU A 187 -41.87 3.46 33.21
N ALA A 188 -42.50 4.60 33.44
CA ALA A 188 -42.29 5.36 34.66
C ALA A 188 -42.54 4.47 35.89
N LYS A 189 -41.51 4.25 36.73
CA LYS A 189 -41.68 3.63 38.05
C LYS A 189 -42.29 4.65 39.03
N GLY A 190 -43.50 5.13 38.75
CA GLY A 190 -44.28 5.95 39.70
C GLY A 190 -44.88 5.10 40.81
N GLY A 191 -44.22 4.97 41.97
CA GLY A 191 -44.87 4.39 43.15
C GLY A 191 -46.07 5.26 43.56
N LEU A 192 -47.28 4.72 43.52
CA LEU A 192 -48.44 5.30 44.19
C LEU A 192 -48.75 4.48 45.45
N ASN A 193 -48.94 5.17 46.58
CA ASN A 193 -49.65 4.62 47.73
C ASN A 193 -51.13 4.44 47.35
N GLY A 194 -51.49 3.35 46.67
CA GLY A 194 -52.89 2.97 46.45
C GLY A 194 -53.25 2.43 45.06
N GLY A 195 -53.11 1.11 44.89
CA GLY A 195 -54.09 0.21 44.23
C GLY A 195 -54.64 0.46 42.80
N GLY A 196 -54.19 1.44 42.02
CA GLY A 196 -54.72 1.71 40.67
C GLY A 196 -53.98 1.01 39.53
N SER A 197 -54.71 0.47 38.54
CA SER A 197 -54.17 -0.10 37.29
C SER A 197 -53.55 0.99 36.39
N ARG A 198 -52.35 0.73 35.86
CA ARG A 198 -51.60 1.66 35.01
C ARG A 198 -51.95 1.52 33.52
N PHE A 199 -52.05 2.66 32.83
CA PHE A 199 -51.61 2.78 31.43
C PHE A 199 -50.18 3.35 31.45
N PRO A 200 -49.20 2.80 30.71
CA PRO A 200 -47.85 3.33 30.69
C PRO A 200 -47.83 4.72 30.03
N THR A 201 -47.50 5.77 30.77
CA THR A 201 -47.08 7.04 30.17
C THR A 201 -45.66 6.84 29.67
N ILE A 202 -45.51 6.75 28.35
CA ILE A 202 -44.21 6.75 27.67
C ILE A 202 -43.68 8.19 27.72
N THR A 203 -42.71 8.47 28.58
CA THR A 203 -41.89 9.68 28.43
C THR A 203 -40.80 9.38 27.40
N ASP A 204 -41.02 9.88 26.19
CA ASP A 204 -40.03 9.85 25.12
C ASP A 204 -38.85 10.79 25.45
N GLY A 205 -37.61 10.38 25.14
CA GLY A 205 -36.45 11.28 25.15
C GLY A 205 -35.48 11.26 26.34
N SER A 206 -35.57 10.34 27.31
CA SER A 206 -34.53 10.19 28.34
C SER A 206 -33.44 9.19 27.91
N PRO A 207 -32.15 9.60 27.81
CA PRO A 207 -31.04 8.65 27.71
C PRO A 207 -31.02 7.78 28.95
N THR A 208 -30.83 6.48 28.79
CA THR A 208 -30.75 5.54 29.93
C THR A 208 -29.38 4.88 29.96
N ASP A 209 -28.77 4.74 31.14
CA ASP A 209 -27.57 3.91 31.35
C ASP A 209 -27.87 2.38 31.30
N ALA A 210 -29.03 1.98 30.77
CA ALA A 210 -29.44 0.59 30.69
C ALA A 210 -28.63 -0.15 29.61
N VAL A 211 -27.70 -1.00 30.04
CA VAL A 211 -26.82 -1.76 29.16
C VAL A 211 -27.59 -2.94 28.56
N ASN A 212 -27.91 -2.89 27.26
CA ASN A 212 -28.40 -4.06 26.53
C ASN A 212 -27.27 -5.11 26.44
N LYS A 213 -27.64 -6.39 26.35
CA LYS A 213 -26.66 -7.46 26.06
C LYS A 213 -25.94 -7.14 24.74
N ALA A 214 -24.62 -7.26 24.73
CA ALA A 214 -23.84 -7.10 23.51
C ALA A 214 -24.34 -8.09 22.45
N THR A 215 -24.64 -7.56 21.25
CA THR A 215 -25.06 -8.36 20.09
C THR A 215 -24.03 -8.14 18.98
N GLY A 216 -23.62 -9.21 18.30
CA GLY A 216 -22.59 -9.19 17.26
C GLY A 216 -21.45 -10.17 17.54
N GLY A 217 -20.31 -9.96 16.87
CA GLY A 217 -19.08 -10.74 17.06
C GLY A 217 -17.89 -9.87 17.50
N ASN A 218 -16.68 -10.39 17.38
CA ASN A 218 -15.45 -9.72 17.81
C ASN A 218 -15.09 -8.44 17.03
N GLU A 219 -15.72 -8.19 15.89
CA GLU A 219 -15.43 -7.04 15.03
C GLU A 219 -16.66 -6.67 14.18
N THR A 220 -16.83 -5.39 13.91
CA THR A 220 -17.73 -4.86 12.88
C THR A 220 -16.90 -4.48 11.66
N ARG A 221 -17.22 -5.07 10.49
CA ARG A 221 -16.51 -4.77 9.23
C ARG A 221 -17.46 -4.71 8.03
N PRO A 222 -17.20 -3.84 7.02
CA PRO A 222 -17.90 -3.87 5.74
C PRO A 222 -17.78 -5.21 5.02
N ILE A 223 -18.70 -5.49 4.08
CA ILE A 223 -18.56 -6.61 3.13
C ILE A 223 -17.23 -6.43 2.38
N ASN A 224 -16.38 -7.45 2.37
CA ASN A 224 -15.05 -7.40 1.77
C ASN A 224 -14.64 -8.76 1.19
N ALA A 225 -13.62 -8.73 0.33
CA ALA A 225 -12.94 -9.90 -0.21
C ALA A 225 -11.44 -9.80 0.11
N ALA A 226 -10.83 -10.93 0.48
CA ALA A 226 -9.43 -10.97 0.88
C ALA A 226 -8.50 -11.10 -0.34
N VAL A 227 -7.47 -10.25 -0.36
CA VAL A 227 -6.32 -10.31 -1.26
C VAL A 227 -5.07 -10.04 -0.45
N ASN A 228 -3.91 -10.46 -0.94
CA ASN A 228 -2.65 -10.05 -0.36
C ASN A 228 -2.36 -8.59 -0.70
N TYR A 229 -1.60 -7.93 0.14
CA TYR A 229 -0.91 -6.69 -0.24
C TYR A 229 0.56 -7.00 -0.43
N ILE A 230 1.14 -6.44 -1.48
CA ILE A 230 2.57 -6.54 -1.79
C ILE A 230 3.19 -5.15 -1.90
N ILE A 231 4.46 -5.02 -1.56
CA ILE A 231 5.23 -3.78 -1.64
C ILE A 231 6.44 -3.96 -2.56
N LYS A 232 6.64 -3.02 -3.49
CA LYS A 232 7.80 -3.01 -4.38
C LYS A 232 9.07 -2.69 -3.60
N TYR A 233 10.14 -3.46 -3.82
CA TYR A 233 11.47 -3.16 -3.31
C TYR A 233 12.49 -2.86 -4.39
#